data_AF-A0A2P1PSH7-F1
#
_entry.id   AF-A0A2P1PSH7-F1
#
_cell.length_a   1.000
_cell.length_b   1.000
_cell.length_c   1.000
_cell.angle_alpha   90.00
_cell.angle_beta   90.00
_cell.angle_gamma   90.00
#
_symmetry.space_group_name_H-M   'P 1'
#
loop_
_entity.id
_entity.type
_entity.pdbx_description
1 polymer ?
#
loop_
_entity_poly.entity_id
_entity_poly.type
_entity_poly.pdbx_seq_one_letter_code
_entity_poly.pdbx_strand_id
1 'polypeptide(L)'
;MKRFAVYLPEWTHERWVWLLDFTLAGLSFEHSFDLIIGEAVQAMLDCGSPDATRVQKQIAALQHHGLNAIHVQAHDQTMDGYTHVFRF
;
A
#
# COMPACT_ATOMS: atom_id res chain seq x y z
N MET A 1 -8.00 18.93 -1.16
CA MET A 1 -7.14 17.82 -0.69
C MET A 1 -6.86 16.92 -1.86
N LYS A 2 -5.58 16.60 -2.11
CA LYS A 2 -5.20 15.65 -3.17
C LYS A 2 -5.25 14.25 -2.58
N ARG A 3 -6.01 13.35 -3.22
CA ARG A 3 -6.07 11.92 -2.88
C ARG A 3 -5.11 11.18 -3.78
N PHE A 4 -4.29 10.31 -3.21
CA PHE A 4 -3.35 9.47 -3.96
C PHE A 4 -3.59 8.01 -3.61
N ALA A 5 -3.24 7.12 -4.53
CA ALA A 5 -3.27 5.68 -4.28
C ALA A 5 -1.84 5.15 -4.30
N VAL A 6 -1.47 4.35 -3.30
CA VAL A 6 -0.19 3.63 -3.29
C VAL A 6 -0.44 2.20 -3.73
N TYR A 7 0.22 1.75 -4.80
CA TYR A 7 0.04 0.40 -5.32
C TYR A 7 1.23 -0.50 -4.94
N LEU A 8 0.93 -1.63 -4.30
CA LEU A 8 1.87 -2.70 -3.98
C LEU A 8 1.63 -3.88 -4.94
N PRO A 9 2.32 -3.93 -6.10
CA PRO A 9 2.23 -5.04 -7.05
C PRO A 9 2.90 -6.31 -6.50
N GLU A 10 2.84 -7.40 -7.26
CA GLU A 10 3.60 -8.62 -7.00
C GLU A 10 5.11 -8.37 -7.13
N TRP A 11 5.74 -7.93 -6.05
CA TRP A 11 7.17 -7.72 -5.92
C TRP A 11 7.73 -8.57 -4.79
N THR A 12 9.06 -8.58 -4.66
CA THR A 12 9.73 -9.15 -3.50
C THR A 12 9.36 -8.37 -2.24
N HIS A 13 9.33 -9.06 -1.09
CA HIS A 13 8.96 -8.48 0.20
C HIS A 13 9.78 -7.21 0.54
N GLU A 14 11.07 -7.20 0.22
CA GLU A 14 11.96 -6.05 0.45
C GLU A 14 11.50 -4.78 -0.28
N ARG A 15 10.95 -4.92 -1.49
CA ARG A 15 10.45 -3.78 -2.26
C ARG A 15 9.16 -3.21 -1.68
N TRP A 16 8.29 -4.06 -1.13
CA TRP A 16 7.09 -3.60 -0.43
C TRP A 16 7.44 -2.78 0.80
N VAL A 17 8.34 -3.31 1.62
CA VAL A 17 8.83 -2.64 2.82
C VAL A 17 9.45 -1.28 2.47
N TRP A 18 10.30 -1.23 1.45
CA TRP A 18 10.93 0.02 1.00
C TRP A 18 9.91 1.05 0.50
N LEU A 19 8.91 0.63 -0.28
CA LEU A 19 7.87 1.53 -0.79
C LEU A 19 7.03 2.11 0.36
N LEU A 20 6.71 1.29 1.36
CA LEU A 20 5.97 1.72 2.53
C LEU A 20 6.77 2.69 3.40
N ASP A 21 8.07 2.43 3.62
CA ASP A 21 8.97 3.36 4.33
C ASP A 21 9.11 4.69 3.57
N PHE A 22 9.26 4.64 2.25
CA PHE A 22 9.31 5.83 1.40
C PHE A 22 8.00 6.64 1.48
N THR A 23 6.86 5.96 1.43
CA THR A 23 5.55 6.59 1.55
C THR A 23 5.41 7.28 2.92
N LEU A 24 5.77 6.60 4.01
CA LEU A 24 5.75 7.18 5.36
C LEU A 24 6.64 8.41 5.47
N ALA A 25 7.84 8.39 4.89
CA ALA A 25 8.76 9.53 4.91
C ALA A 25 8.26 10.73 4.08
N GLY A 26 7.52 10.48 3.00
CA GLY A 26 6.98 11.51 2.11
C GLY A 26 5.63 12.08 2.55
N LEU A 27 4.94 11.46 3.51
CA LEU A 27 3.62 11.91 3.98
C LEU A 27 3.75 13.08 4.94
N SER A 28 3.23 14.25 4.54
CA SER A 28 2.81 15.29 5.49
C SER A 28 1.37 15.04 5.94
N PHE A 29 1.01 15.46 7.16
CA PHE A 29 -0.31 15.29 7.79
C PHE A 29 -1.52 15.86 7.00
N GLU A 30 -1.29 16.53 5.87
CA GLU A 30 -2.34 17.15 5.05
C GLU A 30 -2.83 16.26 3.89
N HIS A 31 -2.24 15.08 3.71
CA HIS A 31 -2.59 14.16 2.63
C HIS A 31 -3.48 13.02 3.13
N SER A 32 -4.50 12.69 2.36
CA SER A 32 -5.27 11.46 2.53
C SER A 32 -5.03 10.55 1.33
N PHE A 33 -4.86 9.25 1.58
CA PHE A 33 -4.50 8.30 0.54
C PHE A 33 -5.17 6.96 0.77
N ASP A 34 -5.27 6.18 -0.29
CA ASP A 34 -5.78 4.82 -0.28
C ASP A 34 -4.62 3.87 -0.61
N LEU A 35 -4.57 2.69 0.01
CA LEU A 35 -3.55 1.68 -0.27
C LEU A 35 -4.18 0.61 -1.14
N ILE A 36 -3.57 0.29 -2.28
CA ILE A 36 -4.00 -0.78 -3.16
C ILE A 36 -2.95 -1.89 -3.10
N ILE A 37 -3.35 -3.10 -2.74
CA ILE A 37 -2.47 -4.25 -2.61
C ILE A 37 -2.87 -5.34 -3.59
N GLY A 38 -1.88 -6.03 -4.18
CA GLY A 38 -2.14 -7.22 -4.99
C GLY A 38 -2.47 -8.46 -4.13
N GLU A 39 -3.00 -9.50 -4.76
CA GLU A 39 -3.36 -10.75 -4.10
C GLU A 39 -2.18 -11.43 -3.39
N ALA A 40 -0.96 -11.38 -3.97
CA ALA A 40 0.23 -11.93 -3.35
C ALA A 40 0.59 -11.24 -2.03
N VAL A 41 0.36 -9.92 -1.94
CA VAL A 41 0.55 -9.15 -0.69
C VAL A 41 -0.49 -9.58 0.33
N GLN A 42 -1.75 -9.69 -0.08
CA GLN A 42 -2.84 -10.15 0.80
C GLN A 42 -2.56 -11.56 1.35
N ALA A 43 -2.18 -12.50 0.49
CA ALA A 43 -1.84 -13.86 0.90
C ALA A 43 -0.64 -13.91 1.86
N MET A 44 0.35 -13.02 1.66
CA MET A 44 1.48 -12.88 2.57
C MET A 44 1.04 -12.32 3.93
N LEU A 45 0.12 -11.33 3.94
CA LEU A 45 -0.44 -10.80 5.18
C LEU A 45 -1.23 -11.86 5.96
N ASP A 46 -1.96 -12.72 5.26
CA ASP A 46 -2.76 -13.79 5.85
C ASP A 46 -1.91 -14.95 6.40
N CYS A 47 -0.75 -15.21 5.81
CA CYS A 47 0.12 -16.31 6.24
C CYS A 47 0.92 -16.01 7.53
N GLY A 48 0.90 -14.78 8.02
CA GLY A 48 1.48 -14.41 9.32
C GLY A 48 3.01 -14.52 9.40
N SER A 49 3.70 -14.44 8.26
CA SER A 49 5.16 -14.44 8.22
C SER A 49 5.79 -13.28 9.03
N PRO A 50 7.07 -13.34 9.43
CA PRO A 50 7.76 -12.21 10.05
C PRO A 50 7.70 -10.93 9.18
N ASP A 51 7.78 -11.10 7.86
CA ASP A 51 7.61 -10.00 6.89
C ASP A 51 6.18 -9.45 6.91
N ALA A 52 5.17 -10.31 7.05
CA ALA A 52 3.77 -9.90 7.24
C ALA A 52 3.61 -8.99 8.45
N THR A 53 4.20 -9.38 9.58
CA THR A 53 4.18 -8.57 10.81
C THR A 53 4.80 -7.18 10.57
N ARG A 54 5.89 -7.10 9.80
CA ARG A 54 6.56 -5.83 9.49
C ARG A 54 5.69 -4.96 8.58
N VAL A 55 5.15 -5.52 7.50
CA VAL A 55 4.26 -4.81 6.57
C VAL A 55 2.98 -4.36 7.27
N GLN A 56 2.37 -5.19 8.12
CA GLN A 56 1.22 -4.83 8.94
C GLN A 56 1.50 -3.63 9.85
N LYS A 57 2.67 -3.58 10.50
CA LYS A 57 3.07 -2.43 11.32
C LYS A 57 3.19 -1.15 10.51
N GLN A 58 3.73 -1.23 9.30
CA GLN A 58 3.83 -0.08 8.40
C GLN A 58 2.45 0.39 7.91
N ILE A 59 1.56 -0.54 7.56
CA ILE A 59 0.17 -0.24 7.22
C ILE A 59 -0.55 0.43 8.41
N ALA A 60 -0.37 -0.07 9.62
CA ALA A 60 -0.93 0.55 10.83
C ALA A 60 -0.38 1.97 11.05
N ALA A 61 0.91 2.21 10.81
CA ALA A 61 1.48 3.55 10.83
C ALA A 61 0.82 4.46 9.78
N LEU A 62 0.60 3.97 8.56
CA LEU A 62 -0.10 4.71 7.51
C LEU A 62 -1.54 5.09 7.90
N GLN A 63 -2.26 4.25 8.64
CA GLN A 63 -3.60 4.56 9.20
C GLN A 63 -3.58 5.78 10.12
N HIS A 64 -2.53 5.96 10.92
CA HIS A 64 -2.37 7.14 11.76
C HIS A 64 -2.02 8.42 10.99
N HIS A 65 -1.55 8.30 9.74
CA HIS A 65 -1.08 9.40 8.90
C HIS A 65 -2.03 9.78 7.75
N GLY A 66 -3.24 9.20 7.69
CA GLY A 66 -4.26 9.58 6.69
C GLY A 66 -4.59 8.52 5.65
N LEU A 67 -4.23 7.26 5.87
CA LEU A 67 -4.75 6.14 5.08
C LEU A 67 -6.25 5.97 5.34
N ASN A 68 -7.10 6.13 4.31
CA ASN A 68 -8.55 5.99 4.47
C ASN A 68 -9.02 4.55 4.30
N ALA A 69 -8.50 3.85 3.28
CA ALA A 69 -8.93 2.50 2.93
C ALA A 69 -7.79 1.67 2.34
N ILE A 70 -7.90 0.34 2.50
CA ILE A 70 -7.05 -0.65 1.83
C ILE A 70 -7.93 -1.39 0.82
N HIS A 71 -7.51 -1.41 -0.44
CA HIS A 71 -8.18 -2.10 -1.53
C HIS A 71 -7.33 -3.29 -1.97
N VAL A 72 -7.92 -4.46 -2.09
CA VAL A 72 -7.27 -5.62 -2.69
C VAL A 72 -7.61 -5.63 -4.17
N GLN A 73 -6.62 -5.48 -5.04
CA GLN A 73 -6.82 -5.62 -6.48
C GLN A 73 -6.71 -7.10 -6.85
N ALA A 74 -7.87 -7.69 -7.17
CA ALA A 74 -7.92 -9.01 -7.80
C ALA A 74 -7.37 -8.92 -9.23
N HIS A 75 -6.76 -10.00 -9.71
CA HIS A 75 -6.06 -10.06 -11.01
C HIS A 75 -6.95 -9.66 -12.22
N ASP A 76 -8.28 -9.66 -12.07
CA ASP A 76 -9.27 -9.38 -13.11
C ASP A 76 -9.93 -7.97 -13.05
N GLN A 77 -9.49 -7.06 -12.15
CA GLN A 77 -10.09 -5.72 -12.07
C GLN A 77 -9.28 -4.65 -12.82
N THR A 78 -9.80 -4.23 -13.98
CA THR A 78 -9.47 -2.95 -14.61
C THR A 78 -9.82 -1.81 -13.65
N MET A 79 -8.82 -1.03 -13.23
CA MET A 79 -8.99 0.14 -12.35
C MET A 79 -9.62 1.32 -13.10
N ASP A 80 -10.92 1.28 -13.38
CA ASP A 80 -11.65 2.47 -13.81
C ASP A 80 -11.86 3.40 -12.60
N GLY A 81 -11.00 4.41 -12.46
CA GLY A 81 -11.19 5.50 -11.48
C GLY A 81 -9.96 5.93 -10.68
N TYR A 82 -8.85 5.20 -10.75
CA TYR A 82 -7.60 5.58 -10.10
C TYR A 82 -6.60 6.14 -11.11
N THR A 83 -6.16 7.39 -10.90
CA THR A 83 -4.98 7.89 -11.59
C THR A 83 -3.79 7.07 -11.12
N HIS A 84 -3.30 6.16 -11.97
CA HIS A 84 -2.05 5.43 -11.74
C HIS A 84 -0.90 6.43 -11.60
N VAL A 85 -0.39 6.62 -10.39
CA VAL A 85 0.81 7.41 -10.15
C VAL A 85 1.86 6.51 -9.52
N PHE A 86 2.66 5.85 -10.36
CA PHE A 86 4.11 5.71 -10.19
C PHE A 86 4.71 5.40 -11.57
N ARG A 87 5.30 6.42 -12.21
CA ARG A 87 6.25 6.25 -13.32
C ARG A 87 7.63 6.64 -12.77
N PHE A 88 8.59 5.74 -12.90
CA PHE A 88 10.02 6.06 -12.75
C PHE A 88 10.54 6.55 -14.10
#